data_AF-A0A937ZVN9-F1
#
_entry.id   AF-A0A937ZVN9-F1
#
_cell.length_a   1.000
_cell.length_b   1.000
_cell.length_c   1.000
_cell.angle_alpha   90.00
_cell.angle_beta   90.00
_cell.angle_gamma   90.00
#
_symmetry.space_group_name_H-M   'P 1'
#
loop_
_entity.id
_entity.type
_entity.pdbx_description
1 polymer ?
#
loop_
_entity_poly.entity_id
_entity_poly.type
_entity_poly.pdbx_seq_one_letter_code
_entity_poly.pdbx_strand_id
1 'polypeptide(L)'
;MSARTQTLGGRRDNAPAFAWREFLRRRGAELIGSLLVAAGVATLLALGSYRAADPSANLAATGHVGNWLGQPGAVLADLLLQTLGLAAVLPAVFVLATGIRAIAHRPLHHLPWRSLGLFVATLAAAAALAALPVPSDWPLRSALGGVAGDIGGGALRTAAGLAGAGAADWLVPVVA
;
A
#
# COMPACT_ATOMS: atom_id res chain seq x y z
N MET A 1 -42.24 -59.86 -12.00
CA MET A 1 -41.19 -60.11 -10.98
C MET A 1 -39.82 -59.88 -11.59
N SER A 2 -39.16 -58.77 -11.24
CA SER A 2 -37.70 -58.65 -11.19
C SER A 2 -37.37 -57.38 -10.41
N ALA A 3 -37.06 -57.56 -9.13
CA ALA A 3 -36.68 -56.50 -8.22
C ALA A 3 -35.25 -56.05 -8.53
N ARG A 4 -35.09 -54.81 -9.00
CA ARG A 4 -33.78 -54.16 -9.07
C ARG A 4 -33.39 -53.69 -7.68
N THR A 5 -32.57 -54.48 -7.01
CA THR A 5 -31.75 -54.08 -5.88
C THR A 5 -30.83 -52.95 -6.31
N GLN A 6 -31.26 -51.70 -6.10
CA GLN A 6 -30.36 -50.56 -6.09
C GLN A 6 -29.45 -50.72 -4.88
N THR A 7 -28.24 -51.19 -5.14
CA THR A 7 -27.15 -51.22 -4.17
C THR A 7 -26.82 -49.78 -3.79
N LEU A 8 -27.20 -49.43 -2.56
CA LEU A 8 -26.67 -48.32 -1.77
C LEU A 8 -25.15 -48.51 -1.64
N GLY A 9 -24.40 -48.07 -2.65
CA GLY A 9 -22.95 -48.24 -2.69
C GLY A 9 -22.30 -46.97 -3.22
N GLY A 10 -21.76 -46.16 -2.31
CA GLY A 10 -20.99 -44.97 -2.67
C GLY A 10 -21.45 -43.68 -2.01
N ARG A 11 -22.06 -43.74 -0.82
CA ARG A 11 -21.88 -42.61 0.10
C ARG A 11 -20.37 -42.56 0.37
N ARG A 12 -19.75 -41.47 -0.07
CA ARG A 12 -18.30 -41.28 -0.01
C ARG A 12 -17.94 -41.05 1.45
N ASP A 13 -17.75 -42.15 2.15
CA ASP A 13 -17.36 -42.21 3.56
C ASP A 13 -15.84 -41.99 3.70
N ASN A 14 -15.27 -41.12 2.85
CA ASN A 14 -13.85 -40.78 2.85
C ASN A 14 -13.60 -39.47 3.60
N ALA A 15 -13.90 -39.53 4.89
CA ALA A 15 -13.18 -38.96 6.04
C ALA A 15 -13.28 -37.45 6.39
N PRO A 16 -13.58 -37.10 7.66
CA PRO A 16 -13.65 -35.73 8.20
C PRO A 16 -12.34 -34.92 8.15
N ALA A 17 -11.25 -35.54 7.69
CA ALA A 17 -9.92 -34.94 7.66
C ALA A 17 -9.79 -33.78 6.64
N PHE A 18 -10.46 -33.86 5.49
CA PHE A 18 -10.45 -32.77 4.51
C PHE A 18 -11.37 -31.62 4.96
N ALA A 19 -12.43 -31.92 5.72
CA ALA A 19 -13.42 -30.95 6.15
C ALA A 19 -12.86 -29.98 7.21
N TRP A 20 -12.10 -30.49 8.21
CA TRP A 20 -11.47 -29.61 9.19
C TRP A 20 -10.38 -28.74 8.58
N ARG A 21 -9.60 -29.24 7.60
CA ARG A 21 -8.59 -28.44 6.89
C ARG A 21 -9.19 -27.30 6.10
N GLU A 22 -10.30 -27.56 5.40
CA GLU A 22 -11.05 -26.54 4.66
C GLU A 22 -11.64 -25.50 5.62
N PHE A 23 -12.21 -25.94 6.74
CA PHE A 23 -12.72 -25.06 7.78
C PHE A 23 -11.63 -24.16 8.38
N LEU A 24 -10.48 -24.74 8.77
CA LEU A 24 -9.35 -23.97 9.29
C LEU A 24 -8.76 -23.01 8.24
N ARG A 25 -8.70 -23.42 6.96
CA ARG A 25 -8.23 -22.51 5.89
C ARG A 25 -9.16 -21.32 5.72
N ARG A 26 -10.48 -21.53 5.75
CA ARG A 26 -11.47 -20.46 5.68
C ARG A 26 -11.39 -19.53 6.88
N ARG A 27 -11.35 -20.08 8.09
CA ARG A 27 -11.23 -19.29 9.32
C ARG A 27 -9.90 -18.54 9.40
N GLY A 28 -8.79 -19.17 9.01
CA GLY A 28 -7.49 -18.51 8.90
C GLY A 28 -7.51 -17.35 7.90
N ALA A 29 -8.11 -17.55 6.72
CA ALA A 29 -8.26 -16.49 5.71
C ALA A 29 -9.13 -15.32 6.20
N GLU A 30 -10.23 -15.62 6.92
CA GLU A 30 -11.09 -14.60 7.52
C GLU A 30 -10.38 -13.82 8.63
N LEU A 31 -9.61 -14.49 9.49
CA LEU A 31 -8.83 -13.85 10.55
C LEU A 31 -7.73 -12.95 9.95
N ILE A 32 -6.93 -13.47 9.02
CA ILE A 32 -5.89 -12.69 8.33
C ILE A 32 -6.53 -11.52 7.57
N GLY A 33 -7.62 -11.77 6.86
CA GLY A 33 -8.35 -10.73 6.14
C GLY A 33 -8.88 -9.64 7.06
N SER A 34 -9.43 -10.01 8.22
CA SER A 34 -9.92 -9.06 9.24
C SER A 34 -8.78 -8.22 9.82
N LEU A 35 -7.62 -8.82 10.10
CA LEU A 35 -6.44 -8.10 10.55
C LEU A 35 -5.92 -7.12 9.49
N LEU A 36 -5.89 -7.52 8.22
CA LEU A 36 -5.51 -6.64 7.12
C LEU A 36 -6.51 -5.48 6.94
N VAL A 37 -7.82 -5.74 7.05
CA VAL A 37 -8.83 -4.69 7.03
C VAL A 37 -8.63 -3.71 8.18
N ALA A 38 -8.45 -4.23 9.41
CA ALA A 38 -8.20 -3.40 10.58
C ALA A 38 -6.92 -2.56 10.40
N ALA A 39 -5.83 -3.14 9.91
CA ALA A 39 -4.58 -2.44 9.65
C ALA A 39 -4.72 -1.37 8.56
N GLY A 40 -5.43 -1.66 7.48
CA GLY A 40 -5.70 -0.71 6.39
C GLY A 40 -6.54 0.47 6.84
N VAL A 41 -7.64 0.21 7.56
CA VAL A 41 -8.49 1.26 8.16
C VAL A 41 -7.69 2.08 9.17
N ALA A 42 -6.95 1.42 10.06
CA ALA A 42 -6.13 2.10 11.06
C ALA A 42 -5.10 3.03 10.41
N THR A 43 -4.41 2.57 9.37
CA THR A 43 -3.45 3.39 8.63
C THR A 43 -4.13 4.60 7.97
N LEU A 44 -5.29 4.41 7.35
CA LEU A 44 -6.03 5.52 6.72
C LEU A 44 -6.53 6.53 7.75
N LEU A 45 -7.01 6.07 8.90
CA LEU A 45 -7.41 6.94 10.00
C LEU A 45 -6.20 7.69 10.59
N ALA A 46 -5.06 7.02 10.73
CA ALA A 46 -3.82 7.64 11.19
C ALA A 46 -3.40 8.76 10.24
N LEU A 47 -3.41 8.52 8.93
CA LEU A 47 -3.07 9.50 7.90
C LEU A 47 -4.08 10.66 7.87
N GLY A 48 -5.38 10.37 7.92
CA GLY A 48 -6.45 11.36 7.87
C GLY A 48 -6.57 12.22 9.13
N SER A 49 -6.14 11.70 10.29
CA SER A 49 -6.11 12.44 11.56
C SER A 49 -4.72 12.97 11.91
N TYR A 50 -3.78 12.99 10.95
CA TYR A 50 -2.43 13.52 11.18
C TYR A 50 -2.46 14.99 11.57
N ARG A 51 -1.69 15.34 12.60
CA ARG A 51 -1.40 16.73 12.98
C ARG A 51 0.11 16.89 13.14
N ALA A 52 0.68 17.89 12.47
CA ALA A 52 2.12 18.16 12.57
C ALA A 52 2.59 18.63 13.95
N ALA A 53 1.66 19.05 14.82
CA ALA A 53 1.95 19.45 16.20
C ALA A 53 1.93 18.27 17.21
N ASP A 54 1.53 17.06 16.78
CA ASP A 54 1.46 15.91 17.68
C ASP A 54 2.86 15.35 18.00
N PRO A 55 3.08 14.79 19.22
CA PRO A 55 4.28 14.02 19.53
C PRO A 55 4.43 12.86 18.54
N SER A 56 5.51 12.87 17.76
CA SER A 56 5.79 11.92 16.68
C SER A 56 7.24 11.45 16.74
N ALA A 57 7.64 10.49 15.89
CA ALA A 57 8.99 9.91 15.93
C ALA A 57 10.11 10.96 15.82
N ASN A 58 9.84 12.07 15.12
CA ASN A 58 10.78 13.18 14.95
C ASN A 58 10.55 14.35 15.91
N LEU A 59 9.47 14.34 16.70
CA LEU A 59 9.11 15.42 17.60
C LEU A 59 8.80 14.87 19.00
N ALA A 60 9.78 15.00 19.91
CA ALA A 60 9.56 14.77 21.33
C ALA A 60 8.73 15.93 21.92
N ALA A 61 7.41 15.90 21.70
CA ALA A 61 6.49 16.85 22.30
C ALA A 61 5.87 16.25 23.58
N THR A 62 5.84 17.05 24.65
CA THR A 62 5.07 16.75 25.87
C THR A 62 3.67 17.33 25.69
N GLY A 63 2.69 16.53 25.25
CA GLY A 63 1.35 17.02 24.95
C GLY A 63 0.34 15.91 24.63
N HIS A 64 -0.95 16.30 24.57
CA HIS A 64 -2.04 15.42 24.14
C HIS A 64 -1.88 15.06 22.66
N VAL A 65 -1.98 13.78 22.32
CA VAL A 65 -1.92 13.30 20.93
C VAL A 65 -3.27 13.52 20.26
N GLY A 66 -3.32 14.32 19.18
CA GLY A 66 -4.53 14.59 18.40
C GLY A 66 -4.90 13.49 17.40
N ASN A 67 -3.97 12.60 17.05
CA ASN A 67 -4.23 11.43 16.21
C ASN A 67 -5.24 10.48 16.88
N TRP A 68 -6.22 10.00 16.12
CA TRP A 68 -7.31 9.19 16.67
C TRP A 68 -6.85 7.82 17.19
N LEU A 69 -5.70 7.33 16.73
CA LEU A 69 -5.07 6.10 17.21
C LEU A 69 -4.02 6.36 18.30
N GLY A 70 -3.95 7.58 18.81
CA GLY A 70 -2.95 8.01 19.78
C GLY A 70 -1.53 8.01 19.21
N GLN A 71 -0.56 7.88 20.10
CA GLN A 71 0.87 7.98 19.75
C GLN A 71 1.35 7.01 18.66
N PRO A 72 0.99 5.71 18.63
CA PRO A 72 1.44 4.83 17.56
C PRO A 72 0.89 5.24 16.18
N GLY A 73 -0.33 5.79 16.12
CA GLY A 73 -0.90 6.35 14.89
C GLY A 73 -0.17 7.60 14.42
N ALA A 74 0.15 8.51 15.34
CA ALA A 74 0.92 9.72 15.04
C ALA A 74 2.31 9.39 14.48
N VAL A 75 3.02 8.43 15.08
CA VAL A 75 4.33 7.95 14.60
C VAL A 75 4.22 7.30 13.21
N LEU A 76 3.24 6.42 13.01
CA LEU A 76 3.03 5.75 11.73
C LEU A 76 2.73 6.76 10.62
N ALA A 77 1.82 7.70 10.88
CA ALA A 77 1.43 8.72 9.92
C ALA A 77 2.61 9.65 9.57
N ASP A 78 3.39 10.08 10.56
CA ASP A 78 4.58 10.92 10.34
C ASP A 78 5.60 10.22 9.43
N LEU A 79 5.94 8.95 9.73
CA LEU A 79 6.88 8.18 8.92
C LEU A 79 6.37 7.98 7.48
N LEU A 80 5.10 7.64 7.30
CA LEU A 80 4.52 7.41 5.98
C LEU A 80 4.45 8.69 5.15
N LEU A 81 4.02 9.80 5.75
CA LEU A 81 3.92 11.09 5.05
C LEU A 81 5.30 11.67 4.75
N GLN A 82 6.28 11.49 5.63
CA GLN A 82 7.63 11.97 5.38
C GLN A 82 8.34 11.17 4.26
N THR A 83 8.12 9.85 4.23
CA THR A 83 8.76 8.98 3.24
C THR A 83 8.05 9.03 1.87
N LEU A 84 6.73 8.91 1.84
CA LEU A 84 5.93 8.74 0.62
C LEU A 84 5.03 9.95 0.30
N GLY A 85 4.90 10.92 1.21
CA GLY A 85 3.96 12.02 1.05
C GLY A 85 2.52 11.53 0.94
N LEU A 86 1.73 12.20 0.11
CA LEU A 86 0.33 11.83 -0.13
C LEU A 86 0.18 10.47 -0.83
N ALA A 87 1.24 9.94 -1.45
CA ALA A 87 1.21 8.61 -2.07
C ALA A 87 1.07 7.48 -1.03
N ALA A 88 1.30 7.74 0.25
CA ALA A 88 1.13 6.78 1.36
C ALA A 88 -0.29 6.17 1.45
N VAL A 89 -1.31 6.82 0.87
CA VAL A 89 -2.68 6.30 0.83
C VAL A 89 -2.77 5.03 -0.02
N LEU A 90 -1.98 4.91 -1.08
CA LEU A 90 -2.01 3.76 -2.00
C LEU A 90 -1.71 2.41 -1.32
N PRO A 91 -0.59 2.25 -0.58
CA PRO A 91 -0.34 1.01 0.16
C PRO A 91 -1.40 0.74 1.23
N ALA A 92 -1.93 1.75 1.90
CA ALA A 92 -2.98 1.58 2.90
C ALA A 92 -4.28 1.02 2.29
N VAL A 93 -4.71 1.58 1.15
CA VAL A 93 -5.88 1.09 0.39
C VAL A 93 -5.64 -0.32 -0.14
N PHE A 94 -4.43 -0.65 -0.59
CA PHE A 94 -4.12 -1.99 -1.06
C PHE A 94 -4.19 -3.04 0.06
N VAL A 95 -3.66 -2.75 1.24
CA VAL A 95 -3.76 -3.62 2.42
C VAL A 95 -5.24 -3.82 2.79
N LEU A 96 -6.03 -2.75 2.80
CA LEU A 96 -7.46 -2.82 3.04
C LEU A 96 -8.17 -3.71 2.00
N ALA A 97 -7.94 -3.47 0.72
CA ALA A 97 -8.57 -4.20 -0.38
C ALA A 97 -8.17 -5.69 -0.41
N THR A 98 -6.92 -6.01 -0.11
CA THR A 98 -6.46 -7.41 0.00
C THR A 98 -7.08 -8.11 1.21
N GLY A 99 -7.26 -7.41 2.33
CA GLY A 99 -8.01 -7.91 3.48
C GLY A 99 -9.47 -8.23 3.16
N ILE A 100 -10.19 -7.31 2.51
CA ILE A 100 -11.58 -7.53 2.07
C ILE A 100 -11.67 -8.74 1.14
N ARG A 101 -10.72 -8.88 0.20
CA ARG A 101 -10.69 -10.02 -0.72
C ARG A 101 -10.42 -11.35 0.00
N ALA A 102 -9.56 -11.34 1.01
CA ALA A 102 -9.28 -12.53 1.83
C ALA A 102 -10.53 -12.98 2.61
N ILE A 103 -11.27 -12.04 3.21
CA ILE A 103 -12.56 -12.33 3.88
C ILE A 103 -13.60 -12.85 2.88
N ALA A 104 -13.65 -12.26 1.67
CA ALA A 104 -14.56 -12.68 0.61
C ALA A 104 -14.17 -14.02 -0.04
N HIS A 105 -13.14 -14.71 0.48
CA HIS A 105 -12.59 -15.96 -0.07
C HIS A 105 -12.26 -15.87 -1.56
N ARG A 106 -11.94 -14.65 -2.04
CA ARG A 106 -11.58 -14.40 -3.44
C ARG A 106 -10.12 -14.76 -3.64
N PRO A 107 -9.79 -15.48 -4.73
CA PRO A 107 -8.43 -15.94 -4.91
C PRO A 107 -7.50 -14.74 -5.17
N LEU A 108 -6.36 -14.75 -4.48
CA LEU A 108 -5.34 -13.70 -4.55
C LEU A 108 -4.31 -14.03 -5.64
N HIS A 109 -4.78 -14.15 -6.88
CA HIS A 109 -3.89 -14.43 -8.01
C HIS A 109 -2.87 -13.31 -8.20
N HIS A 110 -1.61 -13.69 -8.42
CA HIS A 110 -0.49 -12.79 -8.70
C HIS A 110 -0.30 -11.70 -7.64
N LEU A 111 -0.59 -11.99 -6.37
CA LEU A 111 -0.32 -11.07 -5.26
C LEU A 111 1.09 -10.46 -5.30
N PRO A 112 2.19 -11.20 -5.55
CA PRO A 112 3.52 -10.58 -5.62
C PRO A 112 3.65 -9.55 -6.75
N TRP A 113 3.10 -9.84 -7.94
CA TRP A 113 3.13 -8.91 -9.06
C TRP A 113 2.25 -7.69 -8.83
N ARG A 114 1.11 -7.85 -8.16
CA ARG A 114 0.26 -6.72 -7.76
C ARG A 114 0.95 -5.85 -6.71
N SER A 115 1.62 -6.45 -5.73
CA SER A 115 2.42 -5.72 -4.74
C SER A 115 3.59 -4.98 -5.39
N LEU A 116 4.29 -5.61 -6.34
CA LEU A 116 5.35 -4.94 -7.10
C LEU A 116 4.80 -3.79 -7.94
N GLY A 117 3.71 -4.02 -8.68
CA GLY A 117 3.06 -2.98 -9.48
C GLY A 117 2.58 -1.81 -8.63
N LEU A 118 2.03 -2.08 -7.44
CA LEU A 118 1.67 -1.06 -6.47
C LEU A 118 2.88 -0.31 -5.94
N PHE A 119 3.97 -1.01 -5.61
CA PHE A 119 5.20 -0.37 -5.15
C PHE A 119 5.72 0.63 -6.19
N VAL A 120 5.82 0.20 -7.45
CA VAL A 120 6.21 1.08 -8.57
C VAL A 120 5.20 2.22 -8.74
N ALA A 121 3.90 1.96 -8.70
CA ALA A 121 2.87 2.98 -8.81
C ALA A 121 2.93 4.00 -7.66
N THR A 122 3.28 3.56 -6.45
CA THR A 122 3.44 4.44 -5.28
C THR A 122 4.65 5.35 -5.44
N LEU A 123 5.79 4.83 -5.92
CA LEU A 123 6.96 5.64 -6.21
C LEU A 123 6.71 6.63 -7.37
N ALA A 124 6.03 6.18 -8.42
CA ALA A 124 5.66 7.05 -9.53
C ALA A 124 4.70 8.16 -9.10
N ALA A 125 3.68 7.84 -8.28
CA ALA A 125 2.78 8.82 -7.70
C ALA A 125 3.51 9.81 -6.79
N ALA A 126 4.42 9.33 -5.95
CA ALA A 126 5.27 10.18 -5.12
C ALA A 126 6.11 11.16 -5.96
N ALA A 127 6.77 10.67 -7.01
CA ALA A 127 7.55 11.52 -7.93
C ALA A 127 6.67 12.55 -8.66
N ALA A 128 5.48 12.15 -9.10
CA ALA A 128 4.53 13.07 -9.73
C ALA A 128 4.03 14.16 -8.76
N LEU A 129 3.75 13.79 -7.51
CA LEU A 129 3.34 14.73 -6.47
C LEU A 129 4.46 15.70 -6.08
N ALA A 130 5.73 15.26 -6.10
CA ALA A 130 6.88 16.12 -5.85
C ALA A 130 7.08 17.19 -6.94
N ALA A 131 6.53 17.00 -8.14
CA ALA A 131 6.57 18.00 -9.21
C ALA A 131 5.51 19.10 -9.05
N LEU A 132 4.52 18.92 -8.16
CA LEU A 132 3.48 19.91 -7.91
C LEU A 132 4.00 21.03 -6.99
N PRO A 133 3.51 22.27 -7.15
CA PRO A 133 3.83 23.36 -6.24
C PRO A 133 3.31 23.03 -4.83
N VAL A 134 4.19 23.16 -3.83
CA VAL A 134 3.83 22.96 -2.43
C VAL A 134 3.05 24.18 -1.93
N PRO A 135 1.83 24.01 -1.40
CA PRO A 135 1.07 25.11 -0.80
C PRO A 135 1.81 25.74 0.38
N SER A 136 1.61 27.04 0.64
CA SER A 136 2.24 27.77 1.75
C SER A 136 1.92 27.18 3.13
N ASP A 137 0.73 26.60 3.27
CA ASP A 137 0.21 26.07 4.54
C ASP A 137 0.54 24.58 4.73
N TRP A 138 1.43 24.02 3.89
CA TRP A 138 1.80 22.62 3.95
C TRP A 138 2.55 22.31 5.26
N PRO A 139 2.04 21.39 6.09
CA PRO A 139 2.52 21.23 7.47
C PRO A 139 3.78 20.36 7.59
N LEU A 140 4.15 19.62 6.54
CA LEU A 140 5.32 18.73 6.54
C LEU A 140 6.54 19.43 5.93
N ARG A 141 7.74 19.08 6.42
CA ARG A 141 9.02 19.57 5.87
C ARG A 141 9.30 19.05 4.46
N SER A 142 8.79 17.87 4.13
CA SER A 142 8.94 17.23 2.82
C SER A 142 7.92 17.78 1.82
N ALA A 143 8.22 17.71 0.52
CA ALA A 143 7.24 18.01 -0.52
C ALA A 143 6.03 17.05 -0.47
N LEU A 144 5.01 17.32 -1.29
CA LEU A 144 3.77 16.52 -1.37
C LEU A 144 4.03 15.04 -1.70
N GLY A 145 5.15 14.73 -2.36
CA GLY A 145 5.61 13.38 -2.68
C GLY A 145 6.51 12.72 -1.63
N GLY A 146 6.81 13.39 -0.52
CA GLY A 146 7.77 12.91 0.47
C GLY A 146 9.19 12.79 -0.10
N VAL A 147 10.09 12.21 0.71
CA VAL A 147 11.50 11.98 0.33
C VAL A 147 11.61 11.06 -0.90
N ALA A 148 10.75 10.05 -1.02
CA ALA A 148 10.74 9.16 -2.17
C ALA A 148 10.43 9.91 -3.48
N GLY A 149 9.50 10.87 -3.43
CA GLY A 149 9.17 11.71 -4.56
C GLY A 149 10.30 12.66 -4.95
N ASP A 150 10.99 13.25 -3.98
CA ASP A 150 12.13 14.14 -4.24
C ASP A 150 13.30 13.39 -4.90
N ILE A 151 13.60 12.18 -4.43
CA ILE A 151 14.62 11.30 -5.02
C ILE A 151 14.20 10.88 -6.44
N GLY A 152 12.96 10.42 -6.61
CA GLY A 152 12.45 9.97 -7.91
C GLY A 152 12.38 11.09 -8.95
N GLY A 153 11.88 12.26 -8.56
CA GLY A 153 11.82 13.45 -9.40
C GLY A 153 13.22 13.98 -9.74
N GLY A 154 14.15 13.96 -8.78
CA GLY A 154 15.55 14.30 -9.00
C GLY A 154 16.20 13.41 -10.05
N ALA A 155 16.05 12.08 -9.92
CA ALA A 155 16.58 11.11 -10.88
C ALA A 155 15.98 11.26 -12.28
N LEU A 156 14.70 11.60 -12.39
CA LEU A 156 14.06 11.84 -13.68
C LEU A 156 14.61 13.10 -14.36
N ARG A 157 14.81 14.19 -13.60
CA ARG A 157 15.39 15.43 -14.12
C ARG A 157 16.83 15.26 -14.56
N THR A 158 17.64 14.51 -13.81
CA THR A 158 19.03 14.23 -14.21
C THR A 158 19.09 13.37 -15.46
N ALA A 159 18.26 12.33 -15.56
CA ALA A 159 18.17 11.51 -16.77
C ALA A 159 17.74 12.32 -17.99
N ALA A 160 16.73 13.18 -17.84
CA ALA A 160 16.28 14.08 -18.91
C ALA A 160 17.38 15.08 -19.33
N GLY A 161 18.13 15.63 -18.37
CA GLY A 161 19.26 16.51 -18.63
C GLY A 161 20.38 15.81 -19.41
N LEU A 162 20.73 14.57 -19.04
CA LEU A 162 21.73 13.77 -19.75
C LEU A 162 21.28 13.43 -21.18
N ALA A 163 20.02 13.06 -21.37
CA ALA A 163 19.45 12.81 -22.68
C ALA A 163 19.40 14.08 -23.55
N GLY A 164 19.09 15.23 -22.95
CA GLY A 164 19.08 16.53 -23.62
C GLY A 164 20.48 17.04 -23.98
N ALA A 165 21.49 16.81 -23.13
CA ALA A 165 22.88 17.15 -23.40
C ALA A 165 23.45 16.32 -24.56
N GLY A 166 23.23 14.99 -24.54
CA GLY A 166 23.57 14.13 -25.67
C GLY A 166 22.78 14.51 -26.94
N ALA A 167 21.63 15.18 -26.78
CA ALA A 167 20.88 15.68 -27.91
C ALA A 167 21.44 17.00 -28.50
N ALA A 168 21.99 17.87 -27.67
CA ALA A 168 22.65 19.08 -28.13
C ALA A 168 23.94 18.76 -28.88
N ASP A 169 24.70 17.74 -28.44
CA ASP A 169 25.98 17.35 -29.04
C ASP A 169 25.85 16.87 -30.50
N TRP A 170 24.71 16.30 -30.92
CA TRP A 170 24.48 15.92 -32.32
C TRP A 170 24.06 17.06 -33.25
N LEU A 171 23.65 18.21 -32.71
CA LEU A 171 23.25 19.40 -33.48
C LEU A 171 24.40 20.34 -33.80
N VAL A 172 25.52 20.23 -33.08
CA VAL A 172 26.68 21.13 -33.22
C VAL A 172 27.56 20.90 -34.48
N PRO A 173 27.57 19.77 -35.23
CA PRO A 173 28.52 19.62 -36.33
C PRO A 173 28.07 20.20 -37.68
N VAL A 174 26.95 20.93 -37.78
CA VAL A 174 26.42 21.42 -39.09
C VAL A 174 26.62 22.92 -39.33
N VAL A 175 27.09 23.70 -38.35
CA VAL A 175 27.24 25.18 -38.48
C VAL A 175 28.66 25.68 -38.17
N ALA A 176 29.67 24.82 -38.18
CA ALA A 176 31.08 25.22 -38.03
C ALA A 176 31.85 25.08 -39.36
#